data_AF-A0A7J3JAJ4-F1
#
_entry.id   AF-A0A7J3JAJ4-F1
#
_cell.length_a   1.000
_cell.length_b   1.000
_cell.length_c   1.000
_cell.angle_alpha   90.00
_cell.angle_beta   90.00
_cell.angle_gamma   90.00
#
_symmetry.space_group_name_H-M   'P 1'
#
loop_
_entity.id
_entity.type
_entity.pdbx_description
1 polymer ?
#
loop_
_entity_poly.entity_id
_entity_poly.type
_entity_poly.pdbx_seq_one_letter_code
_entity_poly.pdbx_strand_id
1 'polypeptide(L)'
;MYYLLKARSGYSMGHRKHHAPRHGSLAYLPRHRAKKPLARIRYWPKIKSDSPRLLGFTSYKAGMTYVFTIEDRKRSPNFGKEVMRAATILETPPILVCGIRTYQKTPYGLHNITEAWMKEAPASLDRLMVLPDTFDTDAMLQKIQDNVDRTDVVRVITATQPTQTSLSKKKPEACEIQIGGGTIQQQIDYAKQLLGKTVTPEEVFKEGQYIDIAGVTVGKGFQG
;
A
#
# COMPACT_ATOMS: atom_id res chain seq x y z
N MET A 1 -29.11 -17.16 -69.75
CA MET A 1 -28.99 -18.28 -68.79
C MET A 1 -27.53 -18.38 -68.36
N TYR A 2 -27.11 -17.57 -67.38
CA TYR A 2 -25.76 -17.61 -66.81
C TYR A 2 -25.84 -18.30 -65.44
N TYR A 3 -25.22 -19.48 -65.34
CA TYR A 3 -25.17 -20.27 -64.12
C TYR A 3 -24.29 -19.57 -63.07
N LEU A 4 -24.92 -19.22 -61.95
CA LEU A 4 -24.28 -18.73 -60.74
C LEU A 4 -23.53 -19.89 -60.07
N LEU A 5 -22.22 -19.99 -60.29
CA LEU A 5 -21.36 -20.96 -59.60
C LEU A 5 -21.17 -20.53 -58.15
N LYS A 6 -21.95 -21.17 -57.28
CA LYS A 6 -21.98 -21.00 -55.83
C LYS A 6 -20.70 -21.61 -55.23
N ALA A 7 -19.64 -20.82 -55.07
CA ALA A 7 -18.45 -21.25 -54.32
C ALA A 7 -18.74 -21.27 -52.82
N ARG A 8 -19.33 -22.37 -52.33
CA ARG A 8 -19.35 -22.71 -50.90
C ARG A 8 -17.97 -23.24 -50.51
N SER A 9 -17.11 -22.36 -50.01
CA SER A 9 -15.85 -22.74 -49.35
C SER A 9 -15.96 -22.45 -47.85
N GLY A 10 -16.75 -23.26 -47.15
CA GLY A 10 -16.76 -23.28 -45.69
C GLY A 10 -15.50 -23.98 -45.16
N TYR A 11 -14.43 -23.23 -44.91
CA TYR A 11 -13.29 -23.77 -44.16
C TYR A 11 -13.71 -23.95 -42.70
N SER A 12 -14.01 -25.19 -42.32
CA SER A 12 -14.03 -25.60 -40.92
C SER A 12 -12.60 -25.48 -40.38
N MET A 13 -12.34 -24.46 -39.56
CA MET A 13 -11.06 -24.30 -38.88
C MET A 13 -10.86 -25.50 -37.95
N GLY A 14 -9.94 -26.41 -38.33
CA GLY A 14 -9.63 -27.62 -37.57
C GLY A 14 -9.02 -27.32 -36.20
N HIS A 15 -9.13 -28.29 -35.29
CA HIS A 15 -8.53 -28.22 -33.95
C HIS A 15 -7.03 -27.88 -34.02
N ARG A 16 -6.53 -27.17 -33.00
CA ARG A 16 -5.12 -26.75 -32.90
C ARG A 16 -4.19 -27.96 -33.07
N LYS A 17 -3.25 -27.89 -34.01
CA LYS A 17 -2.34 -29.01 -34.35
C LYS A 17 -1.42 -29.46 -33.20
N HIS A 18 -0.92 -28.51 -32.41
CA HIS A 18 -0.05 -28.80 -31.26
C HIS A 18 -0.54 -28.08 -30.00
N HIS A 19 -0.43 -28.76 -28.87
CA HIS A 19 -0.66 -28.14 -27.57
C HIS A 19 0.42 -27.09 -27.30
N ALA A 20 0.02 -25.93 -26.78
CA ALA A 20 0.96 -24.97 -26.22
C ALA A 20 0.31 -24.27 -25.03
N PRO A 21 1.12 -23.87 -24.02
CA PRO A 21 0.62 -23.14 -22.88
C PRO A 21 0.04 -21.78 -23.30
N ARG A 22 -0.81 -21.23 -22.43
CA ARG A 22 -1.38 -19.90 -22.63
C ARG A 22 -0.31 -18.83 -22.43
N HIS A 23 -0.29 -17.83 -23.33
CA HIS A 23 0.53 -16.64 -23.13
C HIS A 23 -0.13 -15.66 -22.16
N GLY A 24 0.57 -15.40 -21.05
CA GLY A 24 0.17 -14.42 -20.04
C GLY A 24 -0.96 -14.89 -19.11
N SER A 25 -0.93 -14.37 -17.89
CA SER A 25 -1.97 -14.64 -16.88
C SER A 25 -3.22 -13.79 -17.12
N LEU A 26 -4.38 -14.43 -16.95
CA LEU A 26 -5.71 -13.80 -16.95
C LEU A 26 -6.00 -13.02 -15.67
N ALA A 27 -5.31 -13.35 -14.57
CA ALA A 27 -5.56 -12.75 -13.24
C ALA A 27 -5.25 -11.24 -13.20
N TYR A 28 -4.46 -10.74 -14.16
CA TYR A 28 -4.07 -9.33 -14.26
C TYR A 28 -4.87 -8.54 -15.30
N LEU A 29 -6.00 -9.08 -15.77
CA LEU A 29 -6.94 -8.32 -16.60
C LEU A 29 -7.83 -7.42 -15.71
N PRO A 30 -8.19 -6.21 -16.17
CA PRO A 30 -7.71 -5.53 -17.38
C PRO A 30 -6.30 -4.94 -17.21
N ARG A 31 -5.45 -5.07 -18.24
CA ARG A 31 -4.11 -4.47 -18.27
C ARG A 31 -4.20 -3.00 -18.67
N HIS A 32 -4.38 -2.13 -17.69
CA HIS A 32 -4.51 -0.69 -17.89
C HIS A 32 -3.63 0.09 -16.91
N ARG A 33 -3.41 1.37 -17.20
CA ARG A 33 -2.65 2.26 -16.31
C ARG A 33 -3.39 2.45 -14.98
N ALA A 34 -2.67 2.33 -13.87
CA ALA A 34 -3.23 2.60 -12.55
C ALA A 34 -3.71 4.06 -12.46
N LYS A 35 -4.86 4.28 -11.79
CA LYS A 35 -5.45 5.61 -11.63
C LYS A 35 -4.65 6.54 -10.71
N LYS A 36 -3.92 5.97 -9.75
CA LYS A 36 -3.10 6.69 -8.77
C LYS A 36 -1.66 6.17 -8.83
N PRO A 37 -0.64 7.00 -8.60
CA PRO A 37 0.76 6.57 -8.53
C PRO A 37 1.06 5.74 -7.27
N LEU A 38 0.32 6.00 -6.18
CA LEU A 38 0.42 5.22 -4.95
C LEU A 38 -0.40 3.93 -5.06
N ALA A 39 0.19 2.81 -4.61
CA ALA A 39 -0.50 1.53 -4.61
C ALA A 39 -1.65 1.50 -3.60
N ARG A 40 -2.80 0.97 -4.01
CA ARG A 40 -3.94 0.76 -3.11
C ARG A 40 -3.77 -0.57 -2.38
N ILE A 41 -3.61 -0.52 -1.06
CA ILE A 41 -3.64 -1.70 -0.21
C ILE A 41 -5.10 -2.18 -0.09
N ARG A 42 -5.34 -3.44 -0.46
CA ARG A 42 -6.70 -4.05 -0.42
C ARG A 42 -6.92 -4.88 0.84
N TYR A 43 -5.85 -5.46 1.36
CA TYR A 43 -5.89 -6.36 2.50
C TYR A 43 -4.74 -6.01 3.43
N TRP A 44 -5.06 -5.88 4.71
CA TRP A 44 -4.08 -5.71 5.77
C TRP A 44 -3.99 -7.01 6.58
N PRO A 45 -2.78 -7.47 6.94
CA PRO A 45 -2.61 -8.70 7.69
C PRO A 45 -3.18 -8.58 9.10
N LYS A 46 -3.78 -9.67 9.60
CA LYS A 46 -4.20 -9.76 10.99
C LYS A 46 -3.01 -10.24 11.83
N ILE A 47 -2.47 -9.35 12.66
CA ILE A 47 -1.37 -9.68 13.56
C ILE A 47 -1.92 -10.07 14.93
N LYS A 48 -1.46 -11.22 15.45
CA LYS A 48 -1.63 -11.62 16.86
C LYS A 48 -0.45 -11.05 17.65
N SER A 49 -0.61 -9.84 18.16
CA SER A 49 0.37 -9.11 18.95
C SER A 49 -0.38 -8.39 20.05
N ASP A 50 0.14 -8.40 21.27
CA ASP A 50 -0.54 -7.74 22.38
C ASP A 50 -0.40 -6.21 22.29
N SER A 51 0.69 -5.72 21.69
CA SER A 51 0.88 -4.30 21.44
C SER A 51 0.35 -3.86 20.07
N PRO A 52 -0.32 -2.69 19.99
CA PRO A 52 -0.72 -2.07 18.73
C PRO A 52 0.51 -1.54 17.96
N ARG A 53 0.51 -1.72 16.64
CA ARG A 53 1.55 -1.22 15.74
C ARG A 53 0.98 -0.84 14.37
N LEU A 54 1.67 0.04 13.66
CA LEU A 54 1.36 0.29 12.24
C LEU A 54 1.72 -0.93 11.39
N LEU A 55 0.90 -1.23 10.38
CA LEU A 55 1.08 -2.40 9.52
C LEU A 55 1.79 -2.08 8.20
N GLY A 56 2.09 -0.81 7.94
CA GLY A 56 2.70 -0.39 6.69
C GLY A 56 3.40 0.94 6.82
N PHE A 57 4.10 1.29 5.75
CA PHE A 57 4.85 2.53 5.62
C PHE A 57 4.91 2.91 4.14
N THR A 58 5.16 4.18 3.83
CA THR A 58 5.32 4.65 2.45
C THR A 58 6.75 5.11 2.22
N SER A 59 7.36 4.65 1.14
CA SER A 59 8.76 4.94 0.80
C SER A 59 8.94 5.28 -0.67
N TYR A 60 10.08 5.85 -1.02
CA TYR A 60 10.48 6.11 -2.40
C TYR A 60 11.63 5.20 -2.81
N LYS A 61 11.58 4.64 -4.02
CA LYS A 61 12.72 3.85 -4.53
C LYS A 61 13.85 4.80 -4.94
N ALA A 62 14.98 4.73 -4.24
CA ALA A 62 16.15 5.55 -4.52
C ALA A 62 17.06 4.91 -5.57
N GLY A 63 17.27 3.59 -5.48
CA GLY A 63 18.18 2.90 -6.37
C GLY A 63 18.30 1.41 -6.11
N MET A 64 19.30 0.80 -6.72
CA MET A 64 19.65 -0.61 -6.51
C MET A 64 21.17 -0.74 -6.43
N THR A 65 21.62 -1.64 -5.58
CA THR A 65 23.03 -2.02 -5.41
C THR A 65 23.12 -3.54 -5.27
N TYR A 66 24.33 -4.05 -5.08
CA TYR A 66 24.57 -5.42 -4.66
C TYR A 66 25.19 -5.43 -3.27
N VAL A 67 24.93 -6.49 -2.52
CA VAL A 67 25.52 -6.75 -1.21
C VAL A 67 26.14 -8.14 -1.22
N PHE A 68 27.32 -8.26 -0.64
CA PHE A 68 27.90 -9.57 -0.37
C PHE A 68 27.33 -10.08 0.95
N THR A 69 26.76 -11.28 0.91
CA THR A 69 26.17 -11.93 2.07
C THR A 69 26.66 -13.36 2.15
N ILE A 70 26.87 -13.85 3.36
CA ILE A 70 27.19 -15.25 3.57
C ILE A 70 25.91 -16.08 3.41
N GLU A 71 25.97 -17.15 2.60
CA GLU A 71 24.84 -18.06 2.44
C GLU A 71 24.69 -18.94 3.68
N ASP A 72 23.57 -18.76 4.39
CA ASP A 72 23.22 -19.44 5.64
C ASP A 72 22.39 -20.72 5.43
N ARG A 73 21.92 -20.96 4.20
CA ARG A 73 21.09 -22.12 3.89
C ARG A 73 21.91 -23.40 3.78
N LYS A 74 21.84 -24.27 4.80
CA LYS A 74 22.60 -25.54 4.90
C LYS A 74 22.56 -26.46 3.68
N ARG A 75 21.43 -26.51 2.96
CA ARG A 75 21.27 -27.36 1.75
C ARG A 75 21.75 -26.70 0.45
N SER A 76 22.23 -25.47 0.52
CA SER A 76 22.77 -24.76 -0.65
C SER A 76 24.19 -25.22 -0.95
N PRO A 77 24.55 -25.44 -2.23
CA PRO A 77 25.95 -25.68 -2.63
C PRO A 77 26.93 -24.56 -2.21
N ASN A 78 26.40 -23.36 -1.93
CA ASN A 78 27.17 -22.19 -1.55
C ASN A 78 27.18 -21.94 -0.03
N PHE A 79 26.68 -22.86 0.80
CA PHE A 79 26.64 -22.69 2.25
C PHE A 79 28.01 -22.28 2.82
N GLY A 80 28.05 -21.20 3.60
CA GLY A 80 29.26 -20.63 4.18
C GLY A 80 30.16 -19.84 3.21
N LYS A 81 29.80 -19.74 1.93
CA LYS A 81 30.51 -18.89 0.95
C LYS A 81 29.84 -17.53 0.82
N GLU A 82 30.62 -16.53 0.43
CA GLU A 82 30.11 -15.22 0.06
C GLU A 82 29.36 -15.30 -1.27
N VAL A 83 28.12 -14.83 -1.28
CA VAL A 83 27.27 -14.75 -2.46
C VAL A 83 26.83 -13.30 -2.65
N MET A 84 26.99 -12.81 -3.87
CA MET A 84 26.49 -11.50 -4.27
C MET A 84 24.97 -11.55 -4.45
N ARG A 85 24.24 -10.70 -3.72
CA ARG A 85 22.78 -10.56 -3.81
C ARG A 85 22.41 -9.14 -4.20
N ALA A 86 21.43 -8.99 -5.10
CA ALA A 86 20.91 -7.68 -5.45
C ALA A 86 20.07 -7.10 -4.31
N ALA A 87 20.29 -5.83 -3.97
CA ALA A 87 19.56 -5.10 -2.95
C ALA A 87 18.93 -3.84 -3.57
N THR A 88 17.69 -3.52 -3.17
CA THR A 88 17.04 -2.27 -3.56
C THR A 88 17.08 -1.30 -2.39
N ILE A 89 17.49 -0.07 -2.64
CA ILE A 89 17.54 1.00 -1.63
C ILE A 89 16.25 1.80 -1.73
N LEU A 90 15.54 1.89 -0.60
CA LEU A 90 14.33 2.68 -0.44
C LEU A 90 14.65 3.85 0.50
N GLU A 91 14.37 5.07 0.04
CA GLU A 91 14.43 6.29 0.85
C GLU A 91 13.10 6.41 1.61
N THR A 92 13.18 6.47 2.93
CA THR A 92 12.05 6.43 3.86
C THR A 92 12.05 7.69 4.73
N PRO A 93 11.58 8.85 4.21
CA PRO A 93 11.39 10.02 5.06
C PRO A 93 10.33 9.70 6.14
N PRO A 94 10.43 10.25 7.35
CA PRO A 94 9.40 10.11 8.37
C PRO A 94 8.02 10.50 7.84
N ILE A 95 7.00 9.66 8.07
CA ILE A 95 5.62 9.94 7.65
C ILE A 95 4.90 10.71 8.75
N LEU A 96 4.14 11.74 8.38
CA LEU A 96 3.31 12.50 9.31
C LEU A 96 1.96 11.81 9.49
N VAL A 97 1.51 11.63 10.73
CA VAL A 97 0.16 11.12 11.03
C VAL A 97 -0.80 12.30 11.14
N CYS A 98 -1.64 12.47 10.11
CA CYS A 98 -2.54 13.62 9.97
C CYS A 98 -3.92 13.41 10.61
N GLY A 99 -4.38 12.16 10.67
CA GLY A 99 -5.71 11.85 11.17
C GLY A 99 -5.90 10.38 11.53
N ILE A 100 -7.01 10.10 12.20
CA ILE A 100 -7.47 8.78 12.61
C ILE A 100 -8.83 8.57 11.94
N ARG A 101 -9.05 7.39 11.39
CA ARG A 101 -10.30 6.98 10.76
C ARG A 101 -10.72 5.62 11.30
N THR A 102 -11.96 5.55 11.79
CA THR A 102 -12.54 4.31 12.33
C THR A 102 -13.54 3.73 11.33
N TYR A 103 -13.62 2.40 11.31
CA TYR A 103 -14.51 1.68 10.42
C TYR A 103 -15.35 0.66 11.16
N GLN A 104 -16.62 0.56 10.76
CA GLN A 104 -17.55 -0.50 11.11
C GLN A 104 -17.64 -1.50 9.97
N LYS A 105 -17.67 -2.78 10.30
CA LYS A 105 -17.95 -3.85 9.35
C LYS A 105 -19.46 -4.01 9.20
N THR A 106 -19.96 -3.54 8.07
CA THR A 106 -21.34 -3.78 7.62
C THR A 106 -21.39 -5.00 6.69
N PRO A 107 -22.58 -5.57 6.41
CA PRO A 107 -22.73 -6.62 5.40
C PRO A 107 -22.19 -6.23 4.01
N TYR A 108 -22.17 -4.94 3.70
CA TYR A 108 -21.69 -4.39 2.43
C TYR A 108 -20.19 -4.03 2.44
N GLY A 109 -19.51 -4.21 3.57
CA GLY A 109 -18.07 -3.94 3.73
C GLY A 109 -17.77 -2.96 4.86
N LEU A 110 -16.55 -2.42 4.84
CA LEU A 110 -16.09 -1.46 5.86
C LEU A 110 -16.66 -0.07 5.56
N HIS A 111 -17.49 0.43 6.46
CA HIS A 111 -18.05 1.78 6.42
C HIS A 111 -17.32 2.67 7.42
N ASN A 112 -16.99 3.90 7.02
CA ASN A 112 -16.33 4.87 7.89
C ASN A 112 -17.33 5.41 8.93
N ILE A 113 -16.98 5.40 10.21
CA ILE A 113 -17.84 5.91 11.28
C ILE A 113 -17.47 7.34 11.63
N THR A 114 -16.22 7.54 12.03
CA THR A 114 -15.72 8.83 12.53
C THR A 114 -14.28 9.06 12.08
N GLU A 115 -13.95 10.35 12.00
CA GLU A 115 -12.61 10.83 11.73
C GLU A 115 -12.19 11.84 12.78
N ALA A 116 -10.92 11.81 13.14
CA ALA A 116 -10.28 12.87 13.92
C ALA A 116 -9.02 13.33 13.20
N TRP A 117 -8.89 14.64 13.03
CA TRP A 117 -7.75 15.28 12.37
C TRP A 117 -6.90 16.02 13.39
N MET A 118 -5.61 16.21 13.08
CA MET A 118 -4.69 17.00 13.90
C MET A 118 -5.14 18.47 13.96
N LYS A 119 -4.85 19.16 15.08
CA LYS A 119 -5.31 20.54 15.33
C LYS A 119 -4.83 21.52 14.26
N GLU A 120 -3.54 21.45 13.95
CA GLU A 120 -2.87 22.34 13.00
C GLU A 120 -2.31 21.51 11.85
N ALA A 121 -2.83 21.70 10.64
CA ALA A 121 -2.31 21.05 9.45
C ALA A 121 -1.10 21.83 8.89
N PRO A 122 0.02 21.17 8.52
CA PRO A 122 1.11 21.86 7.86
C PRO A 122 0.72 22.28 6.45
N ALA A 123 1.23 23.43 5.99
CA ALA A 123 0.98 24.00 4.66
C ALA A 123 1.35 23.08 3.48
N SER A 124 2.11 22.00 3.72
CA SER A 124 2.38 20.97 2.72
C SER A 124 1.12 20.18 2.34
N LEU A 125 0.16 20.02 3.25
CA LEU A 125 -1.10 19.30 3.04
C LEU A 125 -2.09 20.07 2.15
N ASP A 126 -2.00 21.40 2.09
CA ASP A 126 -2.85 22.23 1.22
C ASP A 126 -2.68 21.89 -0.27
N ARG A 127 -1.50 21.36 -0.63
CA ARG A 127 -1.23 20.86 -2.00
C ARG A 127 -1.99 19.58 -2.32
N LEU A 128 -2.42 18.85 -1.29
CA LEU A 128 -3.09 17.57 -1.42
C LEU A 128 -4.62 17.74 -1.38
N MET A 129 -5.14 18.50 -0.43
CA MET A 129 -6.57 18.71 -0.20
C MET A 129 -6.84 20.09 0.41
N VAL A 130 -8.06 20.58 0.24
CA VAL A 130 -8.53 21.81 0.89
C VAL A 130 -8.96 21.44 2.31
N LEU A 131 -8.20 21.87 3.30
CA LEU A 131 -8.51 21.66 4.71
C LEU A 131 -9.06 22.95 5.34
N PRO A 132 -9.94 22.84 6.34
CA PRO A 132 -10.23 23.95 7.24
C PRO A 132 -8.96 24.43 7.96
N ASP A 133 -8.90 25.73 8.28
CA ASP A 133 -7.74 26.33 8.94
C ASP A 133 -7.46 25.75 10.33
N THR A 134 -8.51 25.34 11.05
CA THR A 134 -8.40 24.70 12.37
C THR A 134 -9.38 23.55 12.51
N PHE A 135 -8.95 22.50 13.21
CA PHE A 135 -9.79 21.35 13.55
C PHE A 135 -10.09 21.33 15.04
N ASP A 136 -11.36 21.05 15.38
CA ASP A 136 -11.75 20.69 16.74
C ASP A 136 -11.41 19.22 17.01
N THR A 137 -10.11 18.97 17.23
CA THR A 137 -9.59 17.62 17.47
C THR A 137 -10.20 17.00 18.73
N ASP A 138 -10.48 17.78 19.76
CA ASP A 138 -10.93 17.26 21.05
C ASP A 138 -12.37 16.72 20.93
N ALA A 139 -13.27 17.46 20.26
CA ALA A 139 -14.61 16.96 19.96
C ALA A 139 -14.60 15.75 19.01
N MET A 140 -13.68 15.72 18.04
CA MET A 140 -13.56 14.57 17.13
C MET A 140 -13.05 13.31 17.85
N LEU A 141 -12.08 13.46 18.75
CA LEU A 141 -11.57 12.36 19.55
C LEU A 141 -12.64 11.82 20.51
N GLN A 142 -13.48 12.71 21.06
CA GLN A 142 -14.62 12.29 21.88
C GLN A 142 -15.61 11.46 21.06
N LYS A 143 -15.94 11.89 19.82
CA LYS A 143 -16.80 11.10 18.92
C LYS A 143 -16.23 9.73 18.58
N ILE A 144 -14.91 9.60 18.48
CA ILE A 144 -14.26 8.29 18.31
C ILE A 144 -14.46 7.44 19.57
N GLN A 145 -14.29 8.04 20.75
CA GLN A 145 -14.43 7.35 22.04
C GLN A 145 -15.87 6.87 22.28
N ASP A 146 -16.88 7.64 21.85
CA ASP A 146 -18.29 7.28 21.97
C ASP A 146 -18.68 6.11 21.04
N ASN A 147 -17.91 5.88 19.97
CA ASN A 147 -18.19 4.87 18.95
C ASN A 147 -17.22 3.66 18.99
N VAL A 148 -16.50 3.47 20.10
CA VAL A 148 -15.55 2.34 20.24
C VAL A 148 -16.24 1.00 20.06
N ASP A 149 -17.43 0.81 20.63
CA ASP A 149 -18.19 -0.44 20.58
C ASP A 149 -18.60 -0.86 19.16
N ARG A 150 -18.74 0.12 18.26
CA ARG A 150 -19.12 -0.08 16.85
C ARG A 150 -17.92 -0.15 15.92
N THR A 151 -16.72 0.13 16.44
CA THR A 151 -15.49 0.16 15.65
C THR A 151 -14.95 -1.26 15.52
N ASP A 152 -14.70 -1.70 14.29
CA ASP A 152 -14.06 -2.98 13.99
C ASP A 152 -12.61 -2.81 13.54
N VAL A 153 -12.30 -1.70 12.87
CA VAL A 153 -10.98 -1.43 12.29
C VAL A 153 -10.60 0.03 12.50
N VAL A 154 -9.38 0.24 12.98
CA VAL A 154 -8.77 1.57 13.13
C VAL A 154 -7.68 1.76 12.08
N ARG A 155 -7.72 2.89 11.38
CA ARG A 155 -6.66 3.31 10.45
C ARG A 155 -6.21 4.71 10.78
N VAL A 156 -4.96 4.99 10.47
CA VAL A 156 -4.41 6.34 10.49
C VAL A 156 -4.25 6.86 9.08
N ILE A 157 -4.56 8.14 8.88
CA ILE A 157 -4.28 8.88 7.65
C ILE A 157 -2.88 9.43 7.81
N THR A 158 -1.97 8.97 6.95
CA THR A 158 -0.57 9.39 6.96
C THR A 158 -0.23 10.13 5.69
N ALA A 159 0.62 11.15 5.78
CA ALA A 159 1.18 11.88 4.65
C ALA A 159 2.70 11.75 4.59
N THR A 160 3.25 11.53 3.40
CA THR A 160 4.70 11.54 3.17
C THR A 160 5.26 12.96 3.23
N GLN A 161 6.56 13.08 3.52
CA GLN A 161 7.28 14.36 3.53
C GLN A 161 8.32 14.41 2.40
N PRO A 162 7.91 14.63 1.14
CA PRO A 162 8.82 14.53 0.01
C PRO A 162 9.88 15.64 -0.02
N THR A 163 9.65 16.77 0.67
CA THR A 163 10.65 17.85 0.81
C THR A 163 11.89 17.44 1.60
N GLN A 164 11.80 16.37 2.40
CA GLN A 164 12.94 15.79 3.11
C GLN A 164 13.72 14.79 2.25
N THR A 165 13.27 14.54 1.02
CA THR A 165 13.91 13.62 0.08
C THR A 165 14.64 14.37 -1.02
N SER A 166 15.53 13.67 -1.72
CA SER A 166 16.22 14.18 -2.91
C SER A 166 15.32 14.35 -4.15
N LEU A 167 14.03 14.01 -4.05
CA LEU A 167 13.08 14.12 -5.15
C LEU A 167 12.63 15.56 -5.38
N SER A 168 12.46 15.96 -6.65
CA SER A 168 11.87 17.27 -7.01
C SER A 168 10.38 17.43 -6.66
N LYS A 169 9.82 16.50 -5.89
CA LYS A 169 8.40 16.42 -5.55
C LYS A 169 8.11 17.27 -4.31
N LYS A 170 7.14 18.17 -4.42
CA LYS A 170 6.69 19.02 -3.30
C LYS A 170 5.34 18.61 -2.71
N LYS A 171 4.52 17.90 -3.50
CA LYS A 171 3.19 17.46 -3.08
C LYS A 171 3.29 16.14 -2.31
N PRO A 172 2.81 16.06 -1.06
CA PRO A 172 2.81 14.82 -0.29
C PRO A 172 1.81 13.80 -0.89
N GLU A 173 2.05 12.53 -0.62
CA GLU A 173 1.06 11.46 -0.82
C GLU A 173 0.41 11.10 0.51
N ALA A 174 -0.92 11.10 0.56
CA ALA A 174 -1.63 10.51 1.69
C ALA A 174 -2.09 9.08 1.41
N CYS A 175 -1.99 8.25 2.42
CA CYS A 175 -2.56 6.93 2.48
C CYS A 175 -3.16 6.63 3.84
N GLU A 176 -4.01 5.62 3.88
CA GLU A 176 -4.46 5.03 5.14
C GLU A 176 -3.56 3.86 5.46
N ILE A 177 -3.08 3.80 6.70
CA ILE A 177 -2.33 2.67 7.24
C ILE A 177 -3.15 2.09 8.39
N GLN A 178 -3.40 0.79 8.35
CA GLN A 178 -4.14 0.12 9.41
C GLN A 178 -3.23 -0.12 10.63
N ILE A 179 -3.80 0.06 11.82
CA ILE A 179 -3.17 -0.37 13.07
C ILE A 179 -3.59 -1.81 13.34
N GLY A 180 -2.64 -2.67 13.70
CA GLY A 180 -2.90 -4.05 14.08
C GLY A 180 -2.29 -4.41 15.42
N GLY A 181 -2.76 -5.50 16.02
CA GLY A 181 -2.40 -5.90 17.39
C GLY A 181 -3.21 -5.16 18.46
N GLY A 182 -3.17 -5.67 19.69
CA GLY A 182 -3.91 -5.14 20.84
C GLY A 182 -5.44 -5.17 20.68
N THR A 183 -6.11 -4.61 21.68
CA THR A 183 -7.55 -4.35 21.63
C THR A 183 -7.85 -3.06 20.86
N ILE A 184 -9.09 -2.88 20.40
CA ILE A 184 -9.50 -1.68 19.64
C ILE A 184 -9.27 -0.40 20.46
N GLN A 185 -9.54 -0.44 21.76
CA GLN A 185 -9.25 0.68 22.66
C GLN A 185 -7.74 1.02 22.68
N GLN A 186 -6.88 0.01 22.82
CA GLN A 186 -5.42 0.21 22.78
C GLN A 186 -4.96 0.77 21.42
N GLN A 187 -5.56 0.33 20.31
CA GLN A 187 -5.25 0.86 18.98
C GLN A 187 -5.64 2.34 18.86
N ILE A 188 -6.79 2.73 19.40
CA ILE A 188 -7.25 4.12 19.41
C ILE A 188 -6.32 4.97 20.27
N ASP A 189 -5.93 4.49 21.46
CA ASP A 189 -5.05 5.24 22.35
C ASP A 189 -3.63 5.39 21.77
N TYR A 190 -3.14 4.35 21.09
CA TYR A 190 -1.91 4.43 20.30
C TYR A 190 -2.03 5.45 19.15
N ALA A 191 -3.15 5.45 18.43
CA ALA A 191 -3.40 6.41 17.35
C ALA A 191 -3.46 7.86 17.86
N LYS A 192 -4.08 8.09 19.03
CA LYS A 192 -4.11 9.41 19.71
C LYS A 192 -2.70 9.91 20.01
N GLN A 193 -1.81 9.04 20.49
CA GLN A 193 -0.42 9.42 20.81
C GLN A 193 0.41 9.80 19.58
N LEU A 194 0.10 9.21 18.43
CA LEU A 194 0.78 9.45 17.16
C LEU A 194 0.23 10.67 16.39
N LEU A 195 -0.99 11.12 16.70
CA LEU A 195 -1.63 12.21 15.96
C LEU A 195 -0.79 13.48 15.98
N GLY A 196 -0.48 14.01 14.79
CA GLY A 196 0.37 15.20 14.60
C GLY A 196 1.87 14.94 14.73
N LYS A 197 2.30 13.71 15.06
CA LYS A 197 3.72 13.33 15.12
C LYS A 197 4.15 12.61 13.85
N THR A 198 5.46 12.54 13.67
CA THR A 198 6.08 11.77 12.60
C THR A 198 6.48 10.39 13.08
N VAL A 199 6.31 9.39 12.24
CA VAL A 199 6.71 8.00 12.50
C VAL A 199 7.87 7.62 11.59
N THR A 200 8.87 6.98 12.16
CA THR A 200 10.05 6.45 11.45
C THR A 200 9.84 4.99 11.02
N PRO A 201 10.56 4.49 10.00
CA PRO A 201 10.44 3.08 9.58
C PRO A 201 10.90 2.08 10.65
N GLU A 202 11.83 2.48 11.52
CA GLU A 202 12.37 1.65 12.61
C GLU A 202 11.32 1.32 13.68
N GLU A 203 10.34 2.21 13.88
CA GLU A 203 9.20 1.96 14.77
C GLU A 203 8.20 0.94 14.19
N VAL A 204 8.20 0.76 12.87
CA VAL A 204 7.22 -0.08 12.14
C VAL A 204 7.79 -1.46 11.80
N PHE A 205 9.04 -1.50 11.32
CA PHE A 205 9.67 -2.71 10.83
C PHE A 205 10.87 -3.11 11.68
N LYS A 206 11.14 -4.40 11.72
CA LYS A 206 12.35 -4.96 12.34
C LYS A 206 13.31 -5.49 11.28
N GLU A 207 14.61 -5.43 11.54
CA GLU A 207 15.60 -6.04 10.67
C GLU A 207 15.36 -7.55 10.53
N GLY A 208 15.55 -8.08 9.31
CA GLY A 208 15.27 -9.48 8.98
C GLY A 208 13.79 -9.83 8.83
N GLN A 209 12.87 -8.89 9.05
CA GLN A 209 11.43 -9.11 8.83
C GLN A 209 11.12 -9.21 7.33
N TYR A 210 10.30 -10.20 6.95
CA TYR A 210 9.72 -10.24 5.60
C TYR A 210 8.67 -9.14 5.43
N ILE A 211 8.80 -8.39 4.34
CA ILE A 211 7.88 -7.30 3.97
C ILE A 211 7.30 -7.54 2.58
N ASP A 212 6.04 -7.13 2.42
CA ASP A 212 5.38 -7.08 1.11
C ASP A 212 5.50 -5.67 0.54
N ILE A 213 5.98 -5.56 -0.70
CA ILE A 213 6.11 -4.28 -1.41
C ILE A 213 4.98 -4.13 -2.41
N ALA A 214 4.16 -3.10 -2.23
CA ALA A 214 3.11 -2.72 -3.18
C ALA A 214 3.49 -1.42 -3.89
N GLY A 215 3.48 -1.42 -5.22
CA GLY A 215 3.83 -0.27 -6.04
C GLY A 215 3.19 -0.32 -7.42
N VAL A 216 3.23 0.82 -8.13
CA VAL A 216 2.86 0.87 -9.55
C VAL A 216 4.11 0.58 -10.39
N THR A 217 3.99 -0.35 -11.33
CA THR A 217 5.10 -0.76 -12.20
C THR A 217 5.47 0.34 -13.20
N VAL A 218 6.70 0.26 -13.73
CA VAL A 218 7.18 1.17 -14.78
C VAL A 218 6.27 1.10 -16.00
N GLY A 219 5.80 2.25 -16.46
CA GLY A 219 4.97 2.36 -17.66
C GLY A 219 5.82 2.27 -18.93
N LYS A 220 5.43 1.37 -19.85
CA LYS A 220 6.08 1.21 -21.17
C LYS A 220 5.28 1.79 -22.34
N GLY A 221 4.18 2.51 -22.06
CA GLY A 221 3.29 3.01 -23.11
C GLY A 221 2.49 1.90 -23.80
N PHE A 222 2.10 2.15 -25.05
CA PHE A 222 1.42 1.16 -25.90
C PHE A 222 2.43 0.09 -26.34
N GLN A 223 2.05 -1.19 -26.22
CA GLN A 223 2.90 -2.35 -26.52
C GLN A 223 2.08 -3.36 -27.34
N GLY A 224 2.73 -4.05 -28.29
CA GLY A 224 2.12 -5.08 -29.16
C GLY A 224 1.98 -6.45 -28.51
#